data_AF-A0A938VRY1-F1
#
_entry.id   AF-A0A938VRY1-F1
#
_cell.length_a   1.000
_cell.length_b   1.000
_cell.length_c   1.000
_cell.angle_alpha   90.00
_cell.angle_beta   90.00
_cell.angle_gamma   90.00
#
_symmetry.space_group_name_H-M   'P 1'
#
loop_
_entity.id
_entity.type
_entity.pdbx_description
1 polymer ?
#
loop_
_entity_poly.entity_id
_entity_poly.type
_entity_poly.pdbx_seq_one_letter_code
_entity_poly.pdbx_strand_id
1 'polypeptide(L)'
;MKSLEKLSEQWQSAVEDVFRGAPAASATSQAPSGLIDWVEVPGGTFLFGKDNKPTEVPTFWISRYPVTRGQYDAFVKASGHQANTGWRLDPQEKDHPATVDFFDAKAFSQWAGCRLPREAEWEKAGRGTDGRRFPWGGDWDPEKCKRVALRRGGYGRQHVRVD
;
A
#
# COMPACT_ATOMS: atom_id res chain seq x y z
N MET A 1 -27.00 12.59 29.06
CA MET A 1 -25.88 11.65 29.27
C MET A 1 -26.21 10.23 28.77
N LYS A 2 -26.63 10.06 27.49
CA LYS A 2 -26.89 8.73 26.89
C LYS A 2 -26.28 8.57 25.48
N SER A 3 -25.50 9.56 25.03
CA SER A 3 -24.98 9.62 23.66
C SER A 3 -23.49 9.25 23.55
N LEU A 4 -22.75 9.28 24.67
CA LEU A 4 -21.32 9.00 24.68
C LEU A 4 -21.04 7.49 24.88
N GLU A 5 -21.91 6.77 25.60
CA GLU A 5 -21.79 5.31 25.76
C GLU A 5 -22.14 4.54 24.47
N LYS A 6 -23.09 5.04 23.67
CA LYS A 6 -23.40 4.48 22.35
C LYS A 6 -22.25 4.60 21.35
N LEU A 7 -21.43 5.65 21.49
CA LEU A 7 -20.27 5.86 20.61
C LEU A 7 -19.09 4.97 21.00
N SER A 8 -18.92 4.62 22.28
CA SER A 8 -17.90 3.65 22.71
C SER A 8 -18.27 2.22 22.36
N GLU A 9 -19.56 1.86 22.43
CA GLU A 9 -20.04 0.52 22.04
C GLU A 9 -19.95 0.29 20.53
N GLN A 10 -20.25 1.31 19.71
CA GLN A 10 -20.08 1.23 18.26
C GLN A 10 -18.60 1.08 17.86
N TRP A 11 -17.70 1.75 18.57
CA TRP A 11 -16.26 1.59 18.37
C TRP A 11 -15.77 0.20 18.78
N GLN A 12 -16.18 -0.29 19.94
CA GLN A 12 -15.82 -1.62 20.45
C GLN A 12 -16.33 -2.75 19.54
N SER A 13 -17.55 -2.64 19.03
CA SER A 13 -18.08 -3.61 18.05
C SER A 13 -17.32 -3.58 16.73
N ALA A 14 -16.89 -2.40 16.27
CA ALA A 14 -16.11 -2.27 15.04
C ALA A 14 -14.68 -2.85 15.20
N VAL A 15 -14.04 -2.69 16.37
CA VAL A 15 -12.73 -3.32 16.62
C VAL A 15 -12.83 -4.83 16.84
N GLU A 16 -13.93 -5.36 17.39
CA GLU A 16 -14.10 -6.82 17.50
C GLU A 16 -14.36 -7.51 16.15
N ASP A 17 -15.08 -6.86 15.24
CA ASP A 17 -15.23 -7.37 13.86
C ASP A 17 -13.91 -7.31 13.06
N VAL A 18 -13.00 -6.40 13.42
CA VAL A 18 -11.62 -6.36 12.89
C VAL A 18 -10.79 -7.59 13.28
N PHE A 19 -11.06 -8.21 14.43
CA PHE A 19 -10.35 -9.43 14.89
C PHE A 19 -10.99 -10.73 14.41
N ARG A 20 -12.29 -10.73 14.07
CA ARG A 20 -13.01 -11.94 13.67
C ARG A 20 -12.76 -12.41 12.22
N GLY A 21 -11.93 -11.71 11.47
CA GLY A 21 -11.64 -12.07 10.08
C GLY A 21 -12.89 -11.88 9.22
N ALA A 22 -13.18 -10.63 8.88
CA ALA A 22 -14.22 -10.31 7.91
C ALA A 22 -14.08 -11.21 6.66
N PRO A 23 -15.19 -11.79 6.16
CA PRO A 23 -15.15 -12.67 5.00
C PRO A 23 -14.54 -11.90 3.84
N ALA A 24 -13.84 -12.62 2.96
CA ALA A 24 -13.29 -12.09 1.72
C ALA A 24 -14.36 -11.26 1.00
N ALA A 25 -14.32 -9.93 1.20
CA ALA A 25 -15.32 -9.05 0.63
C ALA A 25 -15.26 -9.26 -0.87
N SER A 26 -16.35 -9.82 -1.39
CA SER A 26 -16.58 -10.13 -2.79
C SER A 26 -16.08 -8.99 -3.66
N ALA A 27 -15.39 -9.33 -4.73
CA ALA A 27 -14.91 -8.40 -5.75
C ALA A 27 -15.97 -7.34 -6.09
N THR A 28 -15.79 -6.13 -5.57
CA THR A 28 -16.64 -5.00 -5.91
C THR A 28 -16.44 -4.71 -7.41
N SER A 29 -17.49 -4.77 -8.21
CA SER A 29 -17.46 -4.45 -9.65
C SER A 29 -17.27 -2.96 -9.95
N GLN A 30 -17.03 -2.15 -8.91
CA GLN A 30 -16.96 -0.70 -8.99
C GLN A 30 -15.73 -0.21 -8.23
N ALA A 31 -14.96 0.68 -8.85
CA ALA A 31 -13.75 1.25 -8.25
C ALA A 31 -14.07 2.03 -6.96
N PRO A 32 -13.29 1.86 -5.88
CA PRO A 32 -13.43 2.70 -4.69
C PRO A 32 -13.16 4.18 -5.05
N SER A 33 -14.08 5.09 -4.73
CA SER A 33 -13.95 6.48 -5.19
C SER A 33 -13.00 7.34 -4.34
N GLY A 34 -12.26 8.25 -5.00
CA GLY A 34 -12.03 9.62 -4.48
C GLY A 34 -10.67 9.97 -3.87
N LEU A 35 -9.78 9.01 -3.60
CA LEU A 35 -8.45 9.31 -3.04
C LEU A 35 -7.31 8.58 -3.76
N ILE A 36 -7.59 7.37 -4.24
CA ILE A 36 -6.62 6.44 -4.81
C ILE A 36 -6.97 6.22 -6.29
N ASP A 37 -5.97 6.21 -7.16
CA ASP A 37 -6.12 5.80 -8.56
C ASP A 37 -6.11 4.27 -8.62
N TRP A 38 -7.19 3.69 -9.13
CA TRP A 38 -7.41 2.24 -9.14
C TRP A 38 -7.28 1.67 -10.54
N VAL A 39 -6.73 0.46 -10.62
CA VAL A 39 -6.67 -0.34 -11.83
C VAL A 39 -7.38 -1.66 -11.58
N GLU A 40 -8.28 -2.03 -12.49
CA GLU A 40 -8.91 -3.34 -12.50
C GLU A 40 -7.93 -4.38 -13.03
N VAL A 41 -7.74 -5.45 -12.28
CA VAL A 41 -6.99 -6.63 -12.72
C VAL A 41 -7.99 -7.74 -12.99
N PRO A 42 -8.14 -8.18 -14.25
CA PRO A 42 -9.06 -9.25 -14.59
C PRO A 42 -8.77 -10.52 -13.81
N GLY A 43 -9.85 -11.20 -13.39
CA GLY A 43 -9.79 -12.51 -12.80
C GLY A 43 -9.22 -13.55 -13.75
N GLY A 44 -8.85 -14.71 -13.21
CA GLY A 44 -8.32 -15.84 -13.98
C GLY A 44 -7.06 -16.45 -13.37
N THR A 45 -6.68 -17.59 -13.93
CA THR A 45 -5.49 -18.34 -13.54
C THR A 45 -4.22 -17.60 -13.95
N PHE A 46 -3.24 -17.54 -13.05
CA PHE A 46 -1.89 -17.11 -13.36
C PHE A 46 -0.87 -18.04 -12.70
N LEU A 47 0.36 -18.00 -13.17
CA LEU A 47 1.47 -18.72 -12.54
C LEU A 47 1.94 -17.88 -11.33
N PHE A 48 1.86 -18.42 -10.11
CA PHE A 48 2.22 -17.73 -8.87
C PHE A 48 3.53 -18.26 -8.27
N GLY A 49 4.31 -17.35 -7.70
CA GLY A 49 5.55 -17.62 -6.99
C GLY A 49 6.68 -18.10 -7.91
N LYS A 50 7.80 -18.45 -7.29
CA LYS A 50 9.00 -18.93 -7.99
C LYS A 50 8.77 -20.24 -8.75
N ASP A 51 7.89 -21.09 -8.24
CA ASP A 51 7.60 -22.42 -8.81
C ASP A 51 6.52 -22.37 -9.90
N ASN A 52 6.03 -21.18 -10.26
CA ASN A 52 4.99 -20.98 -11.27
C ASN A 52 3.73 -21.82 -11.02
N LYS A 53 3.29 -21.89 -9.77
CA LYS A 53 2.11 -22.67 -9.38
C LYS A 53 0.84 -22.04 -9.97
N PRO A 54 0.05 -22.77 -10.79
CA PRO A 54 -1.23 -22.26 -11.29
C PRO A 54 -2.15 -21.89 -10.12
N THR A 55 -2.54 -20.63 -10.06
CA THR A 55 -3.36 -20.06 -8.97
C THR A 55 -4.47 -19.21 -9.57
N GLU A 56 -5.71 -19.50 -9.15
CA GLU A 56 -6.87 -18.72 -9.56
C GLU A 56 -7.02 -17.50 -8.65
N VAL A 57 -7.15 -16.31 -9.25
CA VAL A 57 -7.40 -15.07 -8.53
C VAL A 57 -8.64 -14.42 -9.14
N PRO A 58 -9.65 -14.03 -8.33
CA PRO A 58 -10.84 -13.33 -8.83
C PRO A 58 -10.46 -11.98 -9.45
N THR A 59 -11.38 -11.33 -10.15
CA THR A 59 -11.20 -9.93 -10.54
C THR A 59 -11.08 -9.05 -9.29
N PHE A 60 -10.15 -8.10 -9.28
CA PHE A 60 -9.95 -7.19 -8.16
C PHE A 60 -9.44 -5.82 -8.63
N TRP A 61 -9.55 -4.84 -7.75
CA TRP A 61 -8.96 -3.52 -7.93
C TRP A 61 -7.69 -3.40 -7.08
N ILE A 62 -6.65 -2.79 -7.62
CA ILE A 62 -5.43 -2.45 -6.90
C ILE A 62 -5.01 -1.02 -7.22
N SER A 63 -4.34 -0.35 -6.29
CA SER A 63 -3.86 1.00 -6.52
C SER A 63 -2.80 1.00 -7.62
N ARG A 64 -2.91 1.91 -8.59
CA ARG A 64 -1.91 2.08 -9.66
C ARG A 64 -0.54 2.45 -9.11
N TYR A 65 -0.55 3.24 -8.04
CA TYR A 65 0.63 3.78 -7.39
C TYR A 65 0.65 3.38 -5.92
N PRO A 66 1.84 3.37 -5.28
CA PRO A 66 1.93 3.36 -3.84
C PRO A 66 1.17 4.55 -3.23
N VAL A 67 0.67 4.37 -2.01
CA VAL A 67 0.05 5.46 -1.25
C VAL A 67 1.08 6.57 -1.05
N THR A 68 0.71 7.79 -1.44
CA THR A 68 1.55 8.97 -1.35
C THR A 68 1.56 9.55 0.07
N ARG A 69 2.58 10.34 0.40
CA ARG A 69 2.68 11.07 1.67
C ARG A 69 1.49 12.01 1.86
N GLY A 70 1.02 12.68 0.79
CA GLY A 70 -0.16 13.54 0.85
C GLY A 70 -1.46 12.78 1.16
N GLN A 71 -1.65 11.59 0.57
CA GLN A 71 -2.82 10.74 0.87
C GLN A 71 -2.80 10.24 2.32
N TYR A 72 -1.65 9.78 2.81
CA TYR A 72 -1.52 9.32 4.20
C TYR A 72 -1.66 10.48 5.20
N ASP A 73 -1.17 11.68 4.88
CA ASP A 73 -1.35 12.87 5.71
C ASP A 73 -2.83 13.28 5.84
N ALA A 74 -3.62 13.13 4.77
CA ALA A 74 -5.07 13.32 4.83
C ALA A 74 -5.75 12.35 5.81
N PHE A 75 -5.32 11.08 5.81
CA PHE A 75 -5.76 10.08 6.79
C PHE A 75 -5.41 10.49 8.22
N VAL A 76 -4.15 10.83 8.48
CA VAL A 76 -3.67 11.23 9.83
C VAL A 76 -4.48 12.43 10.35
N LYS A 77 -4.69 13.44 9.52
CA LYS A 77 -5.47 14.64 9.89
C LYS A 77 -6.95 14.36 10.14
N ALA A 78 -7.56 13.47 9.33
CA ALA A 78 -8.99 13.17 9.44
C ALA A 78 -9.32 12.22 10.59
N SER A 79 -8.45 11.26 10.89
CA SER A 79 -8.67 10.22 11.89
C SER A 79 -8.04 10.52 13.27
N GLY A 80 -7.06 11.42 13.32
CA GLY A 80 -6.23 11.62 14.50
C GLY A 80 -5.25 10.47 14.75
N HIS A 81 -5.00 9.61 13.76
CA HIS A 81 -4.12 8.45 13.87
C HIS A 81 -2.70 8.84 14.30
N GLN A 82 -2.20 8.19 15.35
CA GLN A 82 -0.83 8.37 15.82
C GLN A 82 0.08 7.42 15.05
N ALA A 83 0.66 7.90 13.95
CA ALA A 83 1.63 7.12 13.20
C ALA A 83 2.86 6.81 14.07
N ASN A 84 3.28 5.55 14.10
CA ASN A 84 4.38 5.08 14.94
C ASN A 84 5.75 5.68 14.59
N THR A 85 5.85 6.39 13.46
CA THR A 85 7.11 6.85 12.85
C THR A 85 7.40 8.34 13.03
N GLY A 86 6.69 9.05 13.91
CA GLY A 86 6.89 10.50 14.09
C GLY A 86 6.52 11.28 12.83
N TRP A 87 5.41 10.87 12.20
CA TRP A 87 4.97 11.36 10.89
C TRP A 87 4.94 12.89 10.78
N ARG A 88 5.58 13.41 9.74
CA ARG A 88 5.52 14.80 9.34
C ARG A 88 5.55 14.90 7.83
N LEU A 89 4.59 15.62 7.26
CA LEU A 89 4.55 15.90 5.83
C LEU A 89 5.47 17.09 5.50
N ASP A 90 6.48 16.84 4.66
CA ASP A 90 7.14 17.88 3.89
C ASP A 90 6.30 18.14 2.61
N PRO A 91 5.79 19.38 2.39
CA PRO A 91 4.98 19.69 1.21
C PRO A 91 5.64 19.35 -0.13
N GLN A 92 6.97 19.39 -0.20
CA GLN A 92 7.76 19.07 -1.38
C GLN A 92 7.78 17.57 -1.69
N GLU A 93 7.46 16.73 -0.70
CA GLU A 93 7.43 15.27 -0.81
C GLU A 93 6.02 14.71 -0.90
N LYS A 94 4.99 15.55 -1.01
CA LYS A 94 3.58 15.11 -0.96
C LYS A 94 3.25 13.98 -1.95
N ASP A 95 3.90 13.95 -3.10
CA ASP A 95 3.65 12.97 -4.17
C ASP A 95 4.59 11.75 -4.09
N HIS A 96 5.53 11.73 -3.13
CA HIS A 96 6.40 10.59 -2.88
C HIS A 96 5.64 9.48 -2.13
N PRO A 97 6.07 8.20 -2.25
CA PRO A 97 5.50 7.11 -1.48
C PRO A 97 5.66 7.34 0.03
N ALA A 98 4.61 7.04 0.79
CA ALA A 98 4.64 7.07 2.24
C ALA A 98 5.48 5.89 2.78
N THR A 99 6.41 6.18 3.69
CA THR A 99 7.13 5.16 4.45
C THR A 99 6.40 4.94 5.76
N VAL A 100 5.74 3.80 5.89
CA VAL A 100 4.91 3.44 7.05
C VAL A 100 5.13 1.98 7.43
N ASP A 101 4.79 1.62 8.67
CA ASP A 101 4.78 0.22 9.09
C ASP A 101 3.52 -0.51 8.57
N PHE A 102 3.47 -1.82 8.80
CA PHE A 102 2.33 -2.64 8.38
C PHE A 102 1.01 -2.23 9.05
N PHE A 103 1.05 -1.83 10.33
CA PHE A 103 -0.15 -1.50 11.11
C PHE A 103 -0.74 -0.17 10.62
N ASP A 104 0.10 0.82 10.37
CA ASP A 104 -0.25 2.09 9.74
C ASP A 104 -0.87 1.87 8.35
N ALA A 105 -0.27 1.02 7.53
CA ALA A 105 -0.80 0.69 6.20
C ALA A 105 -2.18 0.01 6.27
N LYS A 106 -2.38 -0.89 7.25
CA LYS A 106 -3.66 -1.55 7.49
C LYS A 106 -4.72 -0.55 7.97
N ALA A 107 -4.38 0.31 8.92
CA ALA A 107 -5.27 1.35 9.44
C ALA A 107 -5.70 2.34 8.35
N PHE A 108 -4.75 2.80 7.53
CA PHE A 108 -5.05 3.64 6.37
C PHE A 108 -6.03 2.95 5.41
N SER A 109 -5.79 1.67 5.09
CA SER A 109 -6.64 0.91 4.17
C SER A 109 -8.08 0.83 4.69
N GLN A 110 -8.25 0.54 5.98
CA GLN A 110 -9.55 0.48 6.63
C GLN A 110 -10.26 1.84 6.60
N TRP A 111 -9.56 2.92 6.91
CA TRP A 111 -10.11 4.28 6.86
C TRP A 111 -10.52 4.67 5.43
N ALA A 112 -9.74 4.28 4.42
CA ALA A 112 -10.03 4.52 3.02
C ALA A 112 -11.13 3.60 2.45
N GLY A 113 -11.71 2.72 3.25
CA GLY A 113 -12.74 1.76 2.81
C GLY A 113 -12.21 0.68 1.87
N CYS A 114 -10.91 0.36 1.96
CA CYS A 114 -10.25 -0.65 1.14
C CYS A 114 -9.45 -1.64 2.01
N ARG A 115 -8.61 -2.47 1.38
CA ARG A 115 -7.77 -3.46 2.06
C ARG A 115 -6.40 -3.57 1.40
N LEU A 116 -5.45 -4.12 2.13
CA LEU A 116 -4.17 -4.53 1.54
C LEU A 116 -4.37 -5.69 0.55
N PRO A 117 -3.58 -5.73 -0.54
CA PRO A 117 -3.59 -6.84 -1.48
C PRO A 117 -3.05 -8.11 -0.80
N ARG A 118 -3.57 -9.26 -1.22
CA ARG A 118 -2.95 -10.56 -0.91
C ARG A 118 -1.68 -10.71 -1.74
N GLU A 119 -0.77 -11.57 -1.31
CA GLU A 119 0.49 -11.81 -2.02
C GLU A 119 0.26 -12.22 -3.49
N ALA A 120 -0.67 -13.14 -3.75
CA ALA A 120 -1.02 -13.56 -5.11
C ALA A 120 -1.65 -12.44 -5.96
N GLU A 121 -2.44 -11.56 -5.36
CA GLU A 121 -3.02 -10.39 -6.05
C GLU A 121 -1.92 -9.38 -6.41
N TRP A 122 -1.02 -9.12 -5.47
CA TRP A 122 0.11 -8.22 -5.66
C TRP A 122 1.05 -8.71 -6.77
N GLU A 123 1.38 -10.01 -6.76
CA GLU A 123 2.21 -10.60 -7.79
C GLU A 123 1.53 -10.63 -9.15
N LYS A 124 0.25 -11.02 -9.24
CA LYS A 124 -0.50 -11.00 -10.50
C LYS A 124 -0.56 -9.59 -11.11
N ALA A 125 -0.77 -8.57 -10.28
CA ALA A 125 -0.80 -7.18 -10.72
C ALA A 125 0.55 -6.68 -11.25
N GLY A 126 1.67 -7.06 -10.60
CA GLY A 126 3.01 -6.62 -10.99
C GLY A 126 3.63 -7.45 -12.12
N ARG A 127 3.38 -8.76 -12.12
CA ARG A 127 4.01 -9.73 -13.04
C ARG A 127 3.18 -9.97 -14.30
N GLY A 128 1.86 -9.89 -14.22
CA GLY A 128 0.97 -10.38 -15.27
C GLY A 128 0.72 -11.90 -15.18
N THR A 129 0.29 -12.51 -16.29
CA THR A 129 -0.18 -13.92 -16.30
C THR A 129 0.85 -14.94 -16.80
N ASP A 130 1.94 -14.49 -17.41
CA ASP A 130 2.82 -15.26 -18.30
C ASP A 130 4.11 -15.79 -17.65
N GLY A 131 4.27 -15.63 -16.34
CA GLY A 131 5.43 -16.21 -15.64
C GLY A 131 6.74 -15.43 -15.78
N ARG A 132 6.71 -14.18 -16.29
CA ARG A 132 7.90 -13.37 -16.48
C ARG A 132 8.65 -13.07 -15.17
N ARG A 133 9.97 -12.91 -15.28
CA ARG A 133 10.87 -12.66 -14.13
C ARG A 133 10.76 -11.24 -13.58
N PHE A 134 10.60 -10.24 -14.45
CA PHE A 134 10.43 -8.85 -14.08
C PHE A 134 9.09 -8.32 -14.59
N PRO A 135 8.52 -7.26 -14.00
CA PRO A 135 7.25 -6.66 -14.47
C PRO A 135 7.23 -6.36 -15.98
N TRP A 136 8.39 -6.03 -16.54
CA TRP A 136 8.59 -5.66 -17.93
C TRP A 136 9.11 -6.77 -18.85
N GLY A 137 9.33 -8.00 -18.37
CA GLY A 137 9.76 -9.12 -19.21
C GLY A 137 10.75 -10.09 -18.55
N GLY A 138 11.37 -10.94 -19.38
CA GLY A 138 12.31 -11.98 -18.93
C GLY A 138 13.70 -11.45 -18.56
N ASP A 139 14.17 -10.41 -19.26
CA ASP A 139 15.53 -9.90 -19.12
C ASP A 139 15.61 -8.68 -18.20
N TRP A 140 16.74 -8.61 -17.49
CA TRP A 140 17.06 -7.45 -16.66
C TRP A 140 17.33 -6.23 -17.53
N ASP A 141 16.68 -5.12 -17.21
CA ASP A 141 16.79 -3.87 -17.93
C ASP A 141 16.92 -2.71 -16.93
N PRO A 142 18.12 -2.13 -16.75
CA PRO A 142 18.35 -1.09 -15.76
C PRO A 142 17.60 0.21 -16.06
N GLU A 143 17.27 0.48 -17.33
CA GLU A 143 16.53 1.70 -17.72
C GLU A 143 15.06 1.63 -17.29
N LYS A 144 14.53 0.42 -17.10
CA LYS A 144 13.16 0.20 -16.60
C LYS A 144 13.07 0.24 -15.08
N CYS A 145 14.20 0.23 -14.38
CA CYS A 145 14.26 0.41 -12.94
C CYS A 145 14.12 1.89 -12.58
N LYS A 146 12.88 2.36 -12.35
CA LYS A 146 12.63 3.68 -11.79
C LYS A 146 13.13 3.74 -10.34
N ARG A 147 14.30 4.33 -10.14
CA ARG A 147 14.80 4.69 -8.81
C ARG A 147 14.44 6.14 -8.52
N VAL A 148 13.71 6.38 -7.42
CA VAL A 148 13.69 7.71 -6.81
C VAL A 148 15.11 7.99 -6.31
N ALA A 149 15.78 8.99 -6.89
CA ALA A 149 17.08 9.43 -6.42
C ALA A 149 16.91 9.97 -4.99
N LEU A 150 17.10 9.11 -3.98
CA LEU A 150 17.33 9.56 -2.63
C LEU A 150 18.50 10.54 -2.68
N ARG A 151 18.29 11.77 -2.17
CA ARG A 151 19.33 12.79 -2.05
C ARG A 151 20.59 12.12 -1.53
N ARG A 152 21.67 12.14 -2.32
CA ARG A 152 23.01 11.78 -1.85
C ARG A 152 23.43 12.82 -0.81
N GLY A 153 23.04 12.62 0.44
CA GLY A 153 23.64 13.30 1.58
C GLY A 153 25.10 12.86 1.67
N GLY A 154 26.02 13.79 1.42
CA GLY A 154 27.45 13.56 1.48
C GLY A 154 27.88 13.16 2.89
N TYR A 155 28.43 11.95 3.03
CA TYR A 155 29.17 11.53 4.21
C TYR A 155 30.66 11.41 3.86
N GLY A 156 31.48 12.17 4.58
CA GLY A 156 32.84 11.79 4.97
C GLY A 156 33.95 11.81 3.91
N ARG A 157 34.67 12.92 3.82
CA ARG A 157 36.14 12.87 3.67
C ARG A 157 36.77 13.81 4.70
N GLN A 158 37.05 13.28 5.89
CA GLN A 158 38.16 13.77 6.68
C GLN A 158 39.42 13.41 5.90
N HIS A 159 40.15 14.41 5.39
CA HIS A 159 41.57 14.26 5.15
C HIS A 159 42.30 15.23 6.07
N VAL A 160 43.14 14.60 6.87
CA VAL A 160 44.07 15.14 7.86
C VAL A 160 44.93 16.25 7.26
N ARG A 161 45.16 17.31 8.06
CA ARG A 161 46.16 18.35 7.78
C ARG A 161 47.54 17.72 7.69
N VAL A 162 48.31 18.13 6.68
CA VAL A 162 49.76 18.13 6.76
C VAL A 162 50.15 19.58 6.61
N ASP A 163 50.79 20.11 7.65
CA ASP A 163 51.39 21.45 7.68
C ASP A 163 52.60 21.53 6.73
#